data_AF-A0A291VLE9-F1
#
_entry.id   AF-A0A291VLE9-F1
#
_cell.length_a   1.000
_cell.length_b   1.000
_cell.length_c   1.000
_cell.angle_alpha   90.00
_cell.angle_beta   90.00
_cell.angle_gamma   90.00
#
_symmetry.space_group_name_H-M   'P 1'
#
loop_
_entity.id
_entity.type
_entity.pdbx_description
1 polymer ?
#
loop_
_entity_poly.entity_id
_entity_poly.type
_entity_poly.pdbx_seq_one_letter_code
_entity_poly.pdbx_strand_id
1 'polypeptide(L)'
;MLKQRYKLIEYKFRALRTLFISDENYRRRKFRKIFNKELDLSNPSTLNEKINYRMVFNRDFFLTIIADKLTVRDYVETLVGDEHLIPLLAVFDRIRPRDFEALPDSFVIKCNHDSGSSIICHDKSELNKRRVVSHFNRRLRMNPYYTNREWQYKNIQPKILVERKLNVLMAKTRM
;
A
#
# COMPACT_ATOMS: atom_id res chain seq x y z
N MET A 1 -12.35 5.59 -18.27
CA MET A 1 -13.29 4.71 -17.54
C MET A 1 -13.15 3.23 -17.89
N LEU A 2 -13.12 2.82 -19.18
CA LEU A 2 -12.99 1.41 -19.60
C LEU A 2 -11.77 0.68 -18.98
N LYS A 3 -10.56 1.24 -19.14
CA LYS A 3 -9.31 0.69 -18.56
C LYS A 3 -9.37 0.44 -17.04
N GLN A 4 -10.16 1.23 -16.31
CA GLN A 4 -10.33 1.06 -14.86
C GLN A 4 -11.26 -0.11 -14.51
N ARG A 5 -12.30 -0.36 -15.31
CA ARG A 5 -13.23 -1.49 -15.12
C ARG A 5 -12.52 -2.83 -15.32
N TYR A 6 -11.67 -2.93 -16.36
CA TYR A 6 -10.87 -4.14 -16.61
C TYR A 6 -9.95 -4.49 -15.42
N LYS A 7 -9.32 -3.49 -14.78
CA LYS A 7 -8.46 -3.73 -13.61
C LYS A 7 -9.20 -4.33 -12.42
N LEU A 8 -10.46 -3.95 -12.19
CA LEU A 8 -11.26 -4.52 -11.10
C LEU A 8 -11.71 -5.94 -11.42
N ILE A 9 -12.04 -6.22 -12.68
CA ILE A 9 -12.37 -7.58 -13.15
C ILE A 9 -11.14 -8.49 -13.03
N GLU A 10 -9.98 -8.06 -13.52
CA GLU A 10 -8.70 -8.75 -13.37
C GLU A 10 -8.38 -9.04 -11.90
N TYR A 11 -8.59 -8.04 -11.02
CA TYR A 11 -8.44 -8.22 -9.59
C TYR A 11 -9.38 -9.30 -9.02
N LYS A 12 -10.66 -9.31 -9.42
CA LYS A 12 -11.62 -10.35 -8.99
C LYS A 12 -11.17 -11.75 -9.42
N PHE A 13 -10.62 -11.92 -10.62
CA PHE A 13 -10.03 -13.20 -11.04
C PHE A 13 -8.81 -13.58 -10.19
N ARG A 14 -7.94 -12.63 -9.85
CA ARG A 14 -6.79 -12.87 -8.96
C ARG A 14 -7.20 -13.27 -7.55
N ALA A 15 -8.28 -12.66 -7.05
CA ALA A 15 -8.91 -13.01 -5.78
C ALA A 15 -9.54 -14.40 -5.86
N LEU A 16 -10.35 -14.70 -6.88
CA LEU A 16 -10.96 -16.01 -7.07
C LEU A 16 -9.92 -17.14 -7.09
N ARG A 17 -8.76 -16.89 -7.72
CA ARG A 17 -7.65 -17.84 -7.76
C ARG A 17 -7.12 -18.24 -6.37
N THR A 18 -7.28 -17.44 -5.31
CA THR A 18 -6.88 -17.87 -3.95
C THR A 18 -7.69 -19.05 -3.44
N LEU A 19 -8.90 -19.28 -3.97
CA LEU A 19 -9.74 -20.40 -3.54
C LEU A 19 -9.24 -21.75 -4.07
N PHE A 20 -8.51 -21.74 -5.19
CA PHE A 20 -8.08 -22.95 -5.91
C PHE A 20 -6.58 -23.18 -5.88
N ILE A 21 -5.79 -22.18 -5.52
CA ILE A 21 -4.32 -22.25 -5.50
C ILE A 21 -3.81 -21.73 -4.16
N SER A 22 -3.18 -22.63 -3.40
CA SER A 22 -2.51 -22.30 -2.14
C SER A 22 -1.43 -21.24 -2.34
N ASP A 23 -1.18 -20.46 -1.28
CA ASP A 23 -0.15 -19.41 -1.30
C ASP A 23 1.22 -19.98 -1.66
N GLU A 24 1.55 -21.16 -1.13
CA GLU A 24 2.76 -21.92 -1.41
C GLU A 24 2.92 -22.25 -2.90
N ASN A 25 1.91 -22.88 -3.51
CA ASN A 25 1.95 -23.25 -4.94
C ASN A 25 1.99 -22.01 -5.84
N TYR A 26 1.28 -20.94 -5.47
CA TYR A 26 1.37 -19.67 -6.19
C TYR A 26 2.79 -19.08 -6.12
N ARG A 27 3.41 -19.05 -4.93
CA ARG A 27 4.76 -18.50 -4.76
C ARG A 27 5.81 -19.33 -5.47
N ARG A 28 5.76 -20.67 -5.41
CA ARG A 28 6.67 -21.56 -6.18
C ARG A 28 6.61 -21.28 -7.68
N ARG A 29 5.41 -21.30 -8.27
CA ARG A 29 5.20 -21.03 -9.69
C ARG A 29 5.71 -19.64 -10.09
N LYS A 30 5.43 -18.62 -9.27
CA LYS A 30 5.88 -17.24 -9.54
C LYS A 30 7.39 -17.12 -9.43
N PHE A 31 8.00 -17.73 -8.43
CA PHE A 31 9.46 -17.71 -8.22
C PHE A 31 10.18 -18.39 -9.38
N ARG A 32 9.75 -19.59 -9.79
CA ARG A 32 10.29 -20.29 -10.97
C ARG A 32 10.21 -19.46 -12.23
N LYS A 33 9.08 -18.78 -12.46
CA LYS A 33 8.92 -17.90 -13.63
C LYS A 33 9.88 -16.71 -13.65
N ILE A 34 10.21 -16.14 -12.49
CA ILE A 34 11.06 -14.94 -12.38
C ILE A 34 12.55 -15.29 -12.37
N PHE A 35 12.92 -16.31 -11.60
CA PHE A 35 14.33 -16.64 -11.32
C PHE A 35 14.83 -17.87 -12.08
N ASN A 36 13.95 -18.55 -12.82
CA ASN A 36 14.24 -19.83 -13.50
C ASN A 36 14.84 -20.89 -12.56
N LYS A 37 14.38 -20.91 -11.29
CA LYS A 37 14.81 -21.81 -10.22
C LYS A 37 13.63 -22.26 -9.38
N GLU A 38 13.70 -23.45 -8.80
CA GLU A 38 12.69 -23.89 -7.83
C GLU A 38 12.85 -23.11 -6.51
N LEU A 39 11.71 -22.87 -5.84
CA LEU A 39 11.68 -22.17 -4.56
C LEU A 39 11.74 -23.19 -3.42
N ASP A 40 12.86 -23.21 -2.69
CA ASP A 40 12.97 -24.00 -1.46
C ASP A 40 12.35 -23.23 -0.28
N LEU A 41 11.24 -23.77 0.23
CA LEU A 41 10.53 -23.26 1.40
C LEU A 41 10.81 -24.08 2.67
N SER A 42 11.48 -25.22 2.52
CA SER A 42 11.87 -26.07 3.65
C SER A 42 13.16 -25.57 4.29
N ASN A 43 14.12 -25.12 3.47
CA ASN A 43 15.40 -24.57 3.92
C ASN A 43 15.78 -23.30 3.14
N PRO A 44 15.07 -22.16 3.35
CA PRO A 44 15.27 -20.94 2.57
C PRO A 44 16.66 -20.32 2.85
N SER A 45 17.53 -20.32 1.84
CA SER A 45 18.93 -19.89 1.97
C SER A 45 19.13 -18.43 1.54
N THR A 46 18.51 -18.04 0.42
CA THR A 46 18.64 -16.71 -0.17
C THR A 46 17.65 -15.69 0.41
N LEU A 47 17.93 -14.39 0.24
CA LEU A 47 17.01 -13.33 0.65
C LEU A 47 15.61 -13.50 0.02
N ASN A 48 15.55 -13.83 -1.27
CA ASN A 48 14.29 -14.01 -1.97
C ASN A 48 13.50 -15.22 -1.43
N GLU A 49 14.17 -16.34 -1.16
CA GLU A 49 13.53 -17.51 -0.55
C GLU A 49 13.00 -17.19 0.85
N LYS A 50 13.79 -16.49 1.68
CA LYS A 50 13.38 -16.05 3.02
C LYS A 50 12.18 -15.09 2.98
N ILE A 51 12.14 -14.17 2.03
CA ILE A 51 10.97 -13.28 1.82
C ILE A 51 9.74 -14.11 1.42
N ASN A 52 9.88 -15.07 0.50
CA ASN A 52 8.79 -15.97 0.10
C ASN A 52 8.30 -16.83 1.26
N TYR A 53 9.21 -17.38 2.05
CA TYR A 53 8.90 -18.13 3.26
C TYR A 53 8.05 -17.31 4.22
N ARG A 54 8.45 -16.06 4.50
CA ARG A 54 7.68 -15.15 5.36
C ARG A 54 6.29 -14.87 4.79
N MET A 55 6.15 -14.64 3.48
CA MET A 55 4.83 -14.45 2.86
C MET A 55 3.90 -15.67 2.99
N VAL A 56 4.45 -16.89 2.97
CA VAL A 56 3.66 -18.14 3.02
C VAL A 56 3.36 -18.58 4.44
N PHE A 57 4.33 -18.51 5.37
CA PHE A 57 4.20 -19.12 6.70
C PHE A 57 4.16 -18.13 7.85
N ASN A 58 4.71 -16.93 7.70
CA ASN A 58 4.68 -15.97 8.80
C ASN A 58 3.30 -15.31 8.88
N ARG A 59 2.61 -15.55 9.99
CA ARG A 59 1.25 -15.07 10.30
C ARG A 59 1.24 -14.14 11.51
N ASP A 60 2.38 -13.55 11.83
CA ASP A 60 2.53 -12.58 12.91
C ASP A 60 1.78 -11.28 12.58
N PHE A 61 0.81 -10.94 13.43
CA PHE A 61 0.01 -9.72 13.30
C PHE A 61 0.86 -8.45 13.33
N PHE A 62 2.03 -8.47 13.96
CA PHE A 62 2.97 -7.35 13.95
C PHE A 62 3.37 -6.94 12.53
N LEU A 63 3.47 -7.89 11.59
CA LEU A 63 3.75 -7.57 10.18
C LEU A 63 2.64 -6.72 9.53
N THR A 64 1.39 -6.92 9.94
CA THR A 64 0.26 -6.11 9.50
C THR A 64 0.35 -4.69 10.07
N ILE A 65 0.72 -4.56 11.34
CA ILE A 65 0.90 -3.25 12.00
C ILE A 65 1.96 -2.42 11.25
N ILE A 66 3.13 -2.99 10.99
CA ILE A 66 4.24 -2.26 10.34
C ILE A 66 4.03 -2.04 8.84
N ALA A 67 3.16 -2.82 8.19
CA ALA A 67 2.82 -2.65 6.78
C ALA A 67 1.73 -1.58 6.55
N ASP A 68 0.85 -1.36 7.53
CA ASP A 68 -0.18 -0.32 7.49
C ASP A 68 0.43 1.04 7.85
N LYS A 69 0.41 1.96 6.88
CA LYS A 69 0.96 3.33 7.02
C LYS A 69 0.26 4.18 8.07
N LEU A 70 -0.89 3.76 8.59
CA LEU A 70 -1.56 4.41 9.70
C LEU A 70 -1.12 3.80 11.03
N THR A 71 -1.31 2.49 11.25
CA THR A 71 -0.99 1.88 12.56
C THR A 71 0.50 1.82 12.87
N VAL A 72 1.37 1.81 11.85
CA VAL A 72 2.82 1.88 12.07
C VAL A 72 3.23 3.20 12.75
N ARG A 73 2.41 4.24 12.66
CA ARG A 73 2.70 5.55 13.25
C ARG A 73 2.73 5.47 14.77
N ASP A 74 1.73 4.82 15.37
CA ASP A 74 1.67 4.60 16.83
C ASP A 74 2.90 3.83 17.32
N TYR A 75 3.35 2.85 16.54
CA TYR A 75 4.57 2.08 16.83
C TYR A 75 5.83 2.96 16.78
N VAL A 76 5.97 3.82 15.76
CA VAL A 76 7.10 4.75 15.64
C VAL A 76 7.10 5.79 16.75
N GLU A 77 5.95 6.40 17.03
CA GLU A 77 5.79 7.38 18.11
C GLU A 77 6.18 6.81 19.47
N THR A 78 5.73 5.59 19.77
CA THR A 78 6.09 4.91 21.03
C THR A 78 7.58 4.58 21.11
N LEU A 79 8.23 4.25 19.99
CA LEU A 79 9.60 3.77 19.98
C LEU A 79 10.65 4.89 19.94
N VAL A 80 10.39 5.93 19.14
CA VAL A 80 11.37 6.98 18.83
C VAL A 80 10.80 8.40 18.85
N GLY A 81 9.51 8.57 19.16
CA GLY A 81 8.85 9.88 19.17
C GLY A 81 8.18 10.26 17.83
N ASP A 82 7.25 11.21 17.90
CA ASP A 82 6.43 11.66 16.77
C ASP A 82 7.14 12.67 15.84
N GLU A 83 8.27 13.22 16.28
CA GLU A 83 9.10 14.15 15.49
C GLU A 83 9.62 13.52 14.19
N HIS A 84 9.70 12.18 14.14
CA HIS A 84 10.10 11.42 12.96
C HIS A 84 8.94 11.13 12.00
N LEU A 85 7.69 11.42 12.39
CA LEU A 85 6.51 11.18 11.58
C LEU A 85 6.16 12.40 10.74
N ILE A 86 5.79 12.15 9.49
CA ILE A 86 5.25 13.21 8.64
C ILE A 86 3.88 13.62 9.18
N PRO A 87 3.61 14.93 9.38
CA PRO A 87 2.31 15.37 9.89
C PRO A 87 1.15 14.89 9.02
N LEU A 88 0.19 14.20 9.65
CA LEU A 88 -1.07 13.85 9.03
C LEU A 88 -1.96 15.09 8.95
N LEU A 89 -2.53 15.30 7.77
CA LEU A 89 -3.49 16.38 7.51
C LEU A 89 -4.93 15.87 7.59
N ALA A 90 -5.17 14.64 7.15
CA ALA A 90 -6.49 14.01 7.20
C ALA A 90 -6.40 12.49 7.00
N VAL A 91 -7.43 11.78 7.48
CA VAL A 91 -7.66 10.36 7.21
C VAL A 91 -9.12 10.18 6.79
N PHE A 92 -9.35 9.40 5.73
CA PHE A 92 -10.68 9.18 5.18
C PHE A 92 -10.93 7.69 4.93
N ASP A 93 -12.12 7.21 5.29
CA ASP A 93 -12.61 5.91 4.84
C ASP A 93 -13.03 5.95 3.36
N ARG A 94 -13.48 7.12 2.88
CA ARG A 94 -13.71 7.44 1.46
C ARG A 94 -13.49 8.93 1.23
N ILE A 95 -12.93 9.28 0.07
CA ILE A 95 -12.73 10.68 -0.32
C ILE A 95 -13.77 11.13 -1.35
N ARG A 96 -14.20 12.39 -1.22
CA ARG A 96 -15.18 13.09 -2.06
C ARG A 96 -14.58 14.42 -2.55
N PRO A 97 -15.11 15.02 -3.63
CA PRO A 97 -14.55 16.26 -4.17
C PRO A 97 -14.52 17.45 -3.19
N ARG A 98 -15.46 17.53 -2.24
CA ARG A 98 -15.51 18.60 -1.23
C ARG A 98 -14.45 18.47 -0.14
N ASP A 99 -13.97 17.25 0.12
CA ASP A 99 -12.98 17.01 1.18
C ASP A 99 -11.63 17.72 0.87
N PHE A 100 -11.39 18.10 -0.38
CA PHE A 100 -10.21 18.87 -0.80
C PHE A 100 -10.25 20.34 -0.37
N GLU A 101 -11.41 20.89 -0.02
CA GLU A 101 -11.54 22.30 0.35
C GLU A 101 -10.78 22.60 1.65
N ALA A 102 -10.81 21.67 2.61
CA ALA A 102 -10.11 21.76 3.89
C ALA A 102 -8.60 21.44 3.81
N LEU A 103 -8.12 20.90 2.68
CA LEU A 103 -6.70 20.55 2.51
C LEU A 103 -5.87 21.77 2.09
N PRO A 104 -4.58 21.84 2.43
CA PRO A 104 -3.68 22.89 1.93
C PRO A 104 -3.49 22.81 0.41
N ASP A 105 -2.80 23.81 -0.17
CA ASP A 105 -2.58 23.86 -1.62
C ASP A 105 -1.62 22.78 -2.14
N SER A 106 -0.80 22.19 -1.26
CA SER A 106 0.05 21.05 -1.60
C SER A 106 0.07 19.99 -0.50
N PHE A 107 0.05 18.73 -0.89
CA PHE A 107 -0.03 17.57 0.01
C PHE A 107 0.33 16.28 -0.71
N VAL A 108 0.52 15.19 0.04
CA VAL A 108 0.61 13.83 -0.49
C VAL A 108 -0.59 13.04 -0.02
N ILE A 109 -1.29 12.39 -0.95
CA ILE A 109 -2.43 11.51 -0.65
C ILE A 109 -2.08 10.07 -1.04
N LYS A 110 -2.41 9.10 -0.19
CA LYS A 110 -2.06 7.68 -0.38
C LYS A 110 -3.06 6.77 0.33
N CYS A 111 -3.13 5.50 -0.08
CA CYS A 111 -3.80 4.47 0.71
C CYS A 111 -2.84 3.90 1.76
N ASN A 112 -3.39 3.47 2.90
CA ASN A 112 -2.60 2.92 4.01
C ASN A 112 -2.10 1.49 3.71
N HIS A 113 -3.00 0.66 3.18
CA HIS A 113 -2.89 -0.80 2.99
C HIS A 113 -2.20 -1.25 1.70
N ASP A 114 -1.74 -0.34 0.84
CA ASP A 114 -1.24 -0.69 -0.49
C ASP A 114 0.08 0.01 -0.86
N SER A 115 0.59 -0.30 -2.05
CA SER A 115 1.74 0.38 -2.67
C SER A 115 1.39 0.95 -4.04
N GLY A 116 2.06 2.05 -4.41
CA GLY A 116 1.91 2.69 -5.72
C GLY A 116 0.58 3.41 -5.97
N SER A 117 -0.22 3.69 -4.92
CA SER A 117 -1.44 4.50 -5.03
C SER A 117 -1.22 5.99 -4.83
N SER A 118 -0.05 6.40 -4.34
CA SER A 118 0.24 7.77 -3.93
C SER A 118 0.10 8.77 -5.07
N ILE A 119 -0.44 9.95 -4.76
CA ILE A 119 -0.47 11.13 -5.63
C ILE A 119 0.14 12.30 -4.86
N ILE A 120 1.08 12.99 -5.49
CA ILE A 120 1.68 14.22 -4.96
C ILE A 120 0.93 15.39 -5.59
N CYS A 121 0.27 16.20 -4.76
CA CYS A 121 -0.37 17.44 -5.16
C CYS A 121 0.62 18.58 -4.99
N HIS A 122 1.08 19.17 -6.09
CA HIS A 122 1.95 20.35 -6.07
C HIS A 122 1.14 21.64 -6.00
N ASP A 123 0.03 21.69 -6.74
CA ASP A 123 -0.97 22.74 -6.72
C ASP A 123 -2.37 22.11 -6.75
N LYS A 124 -3.18 22.40 -5.73
CA LYS A 124 -4.55 21.91 -5.57
C LYS A 124 -5.49 22.47 -6.64
N SER A 125 -5.19 23.64 -7.22
CA SER A 125 -5.98 24.26 -8.28
C SER A 125 -5.90 23.47 -9.59
N GLU A 126 -4.76 22.86 -9.89
CA GLU A 126 -4.52 22.03 -11.07
C GLU A 126 -5.03 20.58 -10.90
N LEU A 127 -5.40 20.20 -9.68
CA LEU A 127 -5.74 18.83 -9.35
C LEU A 127 -7.10 18.43 -9.93
N ASN A 128 -7.13 17.41 -10.78
CA ASN A 128 -8.38 16.79 -11.21
C ASN A 128 -9.00 15.95 -10.06
N LYS A 129 -9.74 16.62 -9.17
CA LYS A 129 -10.36 16.03 -7.97
C LYS A 129 -11.21 14.81 -8.29
N ARG A 130 -11.99 14.84 -9.38
CA ARG A 130 -12.84 13.70 -9.79
C ARG A 130 -12.00 12.46 -10.15
N ARG A 131 -10.87 12.64 -10.85
CA ARG A 131 -9.95 11.55 -11.19
C ARG A 131 -9.27 10.98 -9.95
N VAL A 132 -8.85 11.84 -9.01
CA VAL A 132 -8.24 11.44 -7.74
C VAL A 132 -9.23 10.62 -6.90
N VAL A 133 -10.46 11.11 -6.74
CA VAL A 133 -11.55 10.42 -6.04
C VAL A 133 -11.81 9.04 -6.65
N SER A 134 -11.96 8.97 -7.99
CA SER A 134 -12.16 7.69 -8.70
C SER A 134 -10.98 6.72 -8.51
N HIS A 135 -9.74 7.24 -8.52
CA HIS A 135 -8.54 6.44 -8.29
C HIS A 135 -8.54 5.81 -6.91
N PHE A 136 -8.68 6.59 -5.84
CA PHE A 136 -8.62 6.07 -4.47
C PHE A 136 -9.82 5.20 -4.11
N ASN A 137 -11.04 5.58 -4.49
CA ASN A 137 -12.22 4.74 -4.24
C ASN A 137 -12.15 3.38 -4.94
N ARG A 138 -11.39 3.27 -6.04
CA ARG A 138 -11.07 1.98 -6.66
C ARG A 138 -9.98 1.23 -5.89
N ARG A 139 -8.91 1.92 -5.46
CA ARG A 139 -7.81 1.30 -4.70
C ARG A 139 -8.28 0.72 -3.37
N LEU A 140 -9.17 1.41 -2.66
CA LEU A 140 -9.80 0.92 -1.42
C LEU A 140 -10.55 -0.42 -1.57
N ARG A 141 -10.91 -0.83 -2.79
CA ARG A 141 -11.59 -2.11 -3.07
C ARG A 141 -10.61 -3.25 -3.36
N MET A 142 -9.31 -2.98 -3.35
CA MET A 142 -8.28 -3.92 -3.74
C MET A 142 -7.38 -4.21 -2.55
N ASN A 143 -7.09 -5.48 -2.29
CA ASN A 143 -6.12 -5.88 -1.28
C ASN A 143 -4.90 -6.53 -1.98
N PRO A 144 -3.67 -6.00 -1.75
CA PRO A 144 -2.44 -6.53 -2.38
C PRO A 144 -2.21 -8.03 -2.17
N TYR A 145 -2.70 -8.61 -1.07
CA TYR A 145 -2.63 -10.05 -0.80
C TYR A 145 -3.15 -10.89 -1.98
N TYR A 146 -4.31 -10.53 -2.54
CA TYR A 146 -4.91 -11.30 -3.64
C TYR A 146 -4.10 -11.21 -4.94
N THR A 147 -3.21 -10.21 -5.07
CA THR A 147 -2.36 -10.05 -6.24
C THR A 147 -1.06 -10.84 -6.11
N ASN A 148 -0.35 -10.72 -4.99
CA ASN A 148 1.02 -11.22 -4.84
C ASN A 148 1.24 -12.22 -3.69
N ARG A 149 0.20 -12.53 -2.89
CA ARG A 149 0.27 -13.29 -1.64
C ARG A 149 1.17 -12.65 -0.58
N GLU A 150 1.23 -11.33 -0.60
CA GLU A 150 1.87 -10.54 0.45
C GLU A 150 0.93 -10.50 1.67
N TRP A 151 1.09 -11.47 2.57
CA TRP A 151 0.17 -11.70 3.68
C TRP A 151 0.10 -10.52 4.65
N GLN A 152 1.18 -9.75 4.81
CA GLN A 152 1.21 -8.58 5.70
C GLN A 152 0.11 -7.56 5.39
N TYR A 153 -0.35 -7.46 4.13
CA TYR A 153 -1.44 -6.56 3.74
C TYR A 153 -2.84 -7.16 3.93
N LYS A 154 -2.96 -8.47 4.22
CA LYS A 154 -4.23 -9.21 4.15
C LYS A 154 -5.30 -8.64 5.08
N ASN A 155 -4.91 -8.23 6.28
CA ASN A 155 -5.85 -7.84 7.34
C ASN A 155 -5.89 -6.33 7.59
N ILE A 156 -5.26 -5.52 6.74
CA ILE A 156 -5.29 -4.06 6.89
C ILE A 156 -6.66 -3.54 6.44
N GLN A 157 -7.31 -2.73 7.30
CA GLN A 157 -8.51 -2.01 6.92
C GLN A 157 -8.16 -0.87 5.95
N PRO A 158 -8.71 -0.86 4.71
CA PRO A 158 -8.37 0.16 3.72
C PRO A 158 -8.87 1.55 4.12
N LYS A 159 -7.94 2.50 4.23
CA LYS A 159 -8.18 3.94 4.41
C LYS A 159 -7.31 4.76 3.46
N ILE A 160 -7.64 6.03 3.35
CA ILE A 160 -6.87 7.06 2.64
C ILE A 160 -6.27 7.98 3.69
N LEU A 161 -4.99 8.29 3.58
CA LEU A 161 -4.33 9.29 4.40
C LEU A 161 -3.75 10.41 3.54
N VAL A 162 -3.79 11.61 4.10
CA VAL A 162 -3.20 12.81 3.52
C VAL A 162 -2.11 13.29 4.47
N GLU A 163 -0.91 13.49 3.94
CA GLU A 163 0.27 13.94 4.67
C GLU A 163 0.76 15.28 4.13
N ARG A 164 1.43 16.03 5.01
CA ARG A 164 2.17 17.22 4.64
C ARG A 164 3.22 16.86 3.58
N LYS A 165 3.24 17.59 2.47
CA LYS A 165 4.29 17.45 1.45
C LYS A 165 5.60 17.98 2.01
N LEU A 166 6.67 17.18 1.94
CA LEU A 166 8.02 17.60 2.30
C LEU A 166 8.70 18.33 1.14
N ASN A 167 9.32 19.47 1.44
CA ASN A 167 10.20 20.19 0.51
C ASN A 167 11.65 19.99 0.97
N VAL A 168 12.22 18.84 0.61
CA VAL A 168 13.54 18.39 1.10
C VAL A 168 14.68 19.32 0.67
N LEU A 169 14.50 20.09 -0.41
CA LEU A 169 15.49 21.03 -0.92
C LEU A 169 15.45 22.42 -0.25
N MET A 170 14.33 22.81 0.36
CA MET A 170 14.23 24.12 1.02
C MET A 170 14.77 24.12 2.45
N ALA A 171 14.87 22.93 3.07
CA ALA A 171 15.50 22.78 4.38
C ALA A 171 17.03 22.97 4.34
N LYS A 172 17.68 22.83 3.18
CA LYS A 172 19.13 23.04 3.01
C LYS A 172 19.54 24.51 2.86
N THR A 173 18.59 25.43 2.72
CA THR A 173 18.87 26.88 2.60
C THR A 173 18.78 27.59 3.96
N ARG A 174 18.56 26.86 5.05
CA ARG A 174 18.44 27.38 6.42
C ARG A 174 19.49 26.81 7.39
N MET A 175 20.61 26.32 6.86
CA MET A 175 21.88 26.14 7.59
C MET A 175 22.94 26.98 6.90
#